data_AF-A0A3C0SUD2-F1
#
_entry.id   AF-A0A3C0SUD2-F1
#
_cell.length_a   1.000
_cell.length_b   1.000
_cell.length_c   1.000
_cell.angle_alpha   90.00
_cell.angle_beta   90.00
_cell.angle_gamma   90.00
#
_symmetry.space_group_name_H-M   'P 1'
#
loop_
_entity.id
_entity.type
_entity.pdbx_description
1 polymer ?
#
loop_
_entity_poly.entity_id
_entity_poly.type
_entity_poly.pdbx_seq_one_letter_code
_entity_poly.pdbx_strand_id
1 'polypeptide(L)'
;MEARDKVHISILSSPCKRSDYVLGKFLSTIIWILSITIIGFLLNNLIYMIYPAEYLRLPISIVKMSISYILIFVALYYCVYFSLGIKFARIFYFIIFFVMIGAFTINDILKGKALPTWLSGIERFIALLQSNTITSNIILAILVIATLALIATISVVIYEKKDF
;
A
#
# COMPACT_ATOMS: atom_id res chain seq x y z
N MET A 1 4.09 13.11 14.17
CA MET A 1 4.47 13.08 15.60
C MET A 1 5.95 12.72 15.75
N GLU A 2 6.45 11.62 15.19
CA GLU A 2 7.88 11.22 15.35
C GLU A 2 8.97 12.24 15.04
N ALA A 3 8.85 13.06 13.98
CA ALA A 3 9.83 14.10 13.69
C ALA A 3 9.77 15.27 14.68
N ARG A 4 8.60 15.50 15.30
CA ARG A 4 8.38 16.53 16.32
C ARG A 4 8.87 16.06 17.69
N ASP A 5 8.68 14.77 17.98
CA ASP A 5 8.97 14.18 19.28
C ASP A 5 10.34 13.47 19.34
N LYS A 6 11.13 13.54 18.26
CA LYS A 6 12.47 12.91 18.13
C LYS A 6 12.51 11.42 18.53
N VAL A 7 11.40 10.71 18.37
CA VAL A 7 11.24 9.30 18.77
C VAL A 7 12.28 8.39 18.11
N HIS A 8 12.68 8.70 16.88
CA HIS A 8 13.77 8.01 16.19
C HIS A 8 15.10 8.09 16.95
N ILE A 9 15.40 9.19 17.63
CA ILE A 9 16.61 9.38 18.44
C ILE A 9 16.54 8.53 19.71
N SER A 10 15.38 8.50 20.36
CA SER A 10 15.15 7.65 21.54
C SER A 10 15.31 6.16 21.20
N ILE A 11 14.73 5.70 20.10
CA ILE A 11 14.80 4.29 19.72
C ILE A 11 16.21 3.90 19.27
N LEU A 12 16.88 4.76 18.50
CA LEU A 12 18.26 4.54 18.05
C LEU A 12 19.33 4.77 19.14
N SER A 13 18.95 5.34 20.29
CA SER A 13 19.80 5.39 21.49
C SER A 13 19.80 4.09 22.31
N SER A 14 18.89 3.16 21.97
CA SER A 14 18.87 1.78 22.44
C SER A 14 19.77 0.91 21.54
N PRO A 15 20.12 -0.35 21.89
CA PRO A 15 20.92 -1.24 21.03
C PRO A 15 20.11 -1.78 19.83
N CYS A 16 19.37 -0.91 19.14
CA CYS A 16 18.56 -1.22 17.98
C CYS A 16 19.32 -0.80 16.71
N LYS A 17 19.48 -1.73 15.75
CA LYS A 17 20.08 -1.41 14.45
C LYS A 17 19.14 -0.56 13.62
N ARG A 18 19.69 0.29 12.75
CA ARG A 18 18.91 1.10 11.81
C ARG A 18 18.04 0.24 10.88
N SER A 19 18.54 -0.93 10.48
CA SER A 19 17.79 -1.96 9.75
C SER A 19 16.51 -2.39 10.47
N ASP A 20 16.63 -2.66 11.77
CA ASP A 20 15.55 -3.21 12.59
C ASP A 20 14.48 -2.15 12.85
N TYR A 21 14.87 -0.88 12.97
CA TYR A 21 13.95 0.24 13.05
C TYR A 21 13.10 0.37 11.77
N VAL A 22 13.74 0.35 10.60
CA VAL A 22 13.03 0.47 9.30
C VAL A 22 12.11 -0.73 9.09
N LEU A 23 12.61 -1.96 9.27
CA LEU A 23 11.80 -3.18 9.11
C LEU A 23 10.64 -3.22 10.11
N GLY A 24 10.87 -2.81 11.36
CA GLY A 24 9.83 -2.68 12.37
C GLY A 24 8.72 -1.72 11.97
N LYS A 25 9.03 -0.62 11.28
CA LYS A 25 8.04 0.32 10.74
C LYS A 25 7.17 -0.31 9.66
N PHE A 26 7.79 -1.01 8.70
CA PHE A 26 7.06 -1.73 7.66
C PHE A 26 6.15 -2.81 8.29
N LEU A 27 6.68 -3.63 9.20
CA LEU A 27 5.92 -4.70 9.86
C LEU A 27 4.74 -4.15 10.67
N SER A 28 4.99 -3.13 11.50
CA SER A 28 3.94 -2.48 12.30
C SER A 28 2.81 -1.93 11.44
N THR A 29 3.15 -1.35 10.29
CA THR A 29 2.14 -0.78 9.39
C THR A 29 1.35 -1.85 8.65
N ILE A 30 2.00 -2.95 8.24
CA ILE A 30 1.31 -4.11 7.65
C ILE A 30 0.29 -4.67 8.64
N ILE A 31 0.70 -4.89 9.90
CA ILE A 31 -0.19 -5.38 10.96
C ILE A 31 -1.37 -4.43 11.16
N TRP A 32 -1.11 -3.12 11.19
CA TRP A 32 -2.15 -2.11 11.35
C TRP A 32 -3.16 -2.10 10.20
N ILE A 33 -2.69 -2.18 8.95
CA ILE A 33 -3.55 -2.25 7.75
C ILE A 33 -4.43 -3.50 7.79
N LEU A 34 -3.85 -4.66 8.14
CA LEU A 34 -4.61 -5.91 8.25
C LEU A 34 -5.69 -5.80 9.32
N SER A 35 -5.36 -5.28 10.51
CA SER A 35 -6.32 -5.08 11.60
C SER A 35 -7.47 -4.16 11.19
N ILE A 36 -7.18 -3.00 10.59
CA ILE A 36 -8.22 -2.08 10.10
C ILE A 36 -9.09 -2.75 9.04
N THR A 37 -8.49 -3.51 8.12
CA THR A 37 -9.24 -4.17 7.05
C THR A 37 -10.21 -5.21 7.60
N ILE A 38 -9.76 -6.03 8.56
CA ILE A 38 -10.62 -7.03 9.23
C ILE A 38 -11.78 -6.32 9.94
N ILE A 39 -11.49 -5.27 10.71
CA ILE A 39 -12.52 -4.51 11.43
C ILE A 39 -13.51 -3.87 10.44
N GLY A 40 -13.01 -3.24 9.37
CA GLY A 40 -13.85 -2.62 8.34
C GLY A 40 -14.74 -3.63 7.62
N PHE A 41 -14.22 -4.83 7.34
CA PHE A 41 -15.00 -5.91 6.74
C PHE A 41 -16.12 -6.40 7.67
N LEU A 42 -15.82 -6.59 8.96
CA LEU A 42 -16.81 -6.97 9.96
C LEU A 42 -17.91 -5.91 10.13
N LEU A 43 -17.51 -4.63 10.23
CA LEU A 43 -18.44 -3.51 10.32
C LEU A 43 -19.34 -3.43 9.09
N ASN A 44 -18.78 -3.58 7.88
CA ASN A 44 -19.55 -3.57 6.65
C ASN A 44 -20.60 -4.69 6.61
N ASN A 45 -20.22 -5.91 7.05
CA ASN A 45 -21.18 -7.02 7.15
C ASN A 45 -22.27 -6.77 8.18
N LEU A 46 -21.94 -6.15 9.32
CA LEU A 46 -22.91 -5.78 10.34
C LEU A 46 -23.89 -4.72 9.82
N ILE A 47 -23.39 -3.70 9.11
CA ILE A 47 -24.24 -2.68 8.48
C ILE A 47 -25.15 -3.31 7.43
N TYR A 48 -24.64 -4.23 6.61
CA TYR A 48 -25.45 -4.94 5.62
C TYR A 48 -26.59 -5.76 6.25
N MET A 49 -26.38 -6.33 7.44
CA MET A 49 -27.46 -7.02 8.18
C MET A 49 -28.57 -6.06 8.64
N ILE A 50 -28.21 -4.82 9.00
CA ILE A 50 -29.16 -3.80 9.46
C ILE A 50 -29.87 -3.13 8.27
N TYR A 51 -29.12 -2.84 7.20
CA TYR A 51 -29.59 -2.17 6.00
C TYR A 51 -29.06 -2.89 4.76
N PRO A 52 -29.81 -3.84 4.19
CA PRO A 52 -29.35 -4.64 3.07
C PRO A 52 -29.45 -3.86 1.76
N ALA A 53 -28.51 -2.94 1.53
CA ALA A 53 -28.36 -2.25 0.25
C ALA A 53 -27.27 -2.88 -0.62
N GLU A 54 -27.47 -2.86 -1.94
CA GLU A 54 -26.55 -3.52 -2.89
C GLU A 54 -25.11 -2.97 -2.80
N TYR A 55 -24.94 -1.68 -2.52
CA TYR A 55 -23.62 -1.05 -2.39
C TYR A 55 -22.85 -1.47 -1.11
N LEU A 56 -23.54 -2.05 -0.12
CA LEU A 56 -22.92 -2.58 1.09
C LEU A 56 -22.42 -4.02 0.90
N ARG A 57 -22.78 -4.68 -0.20
CA ARG A 57 -22.23 -6.00 -0.55
C ARG A 57 -20.89 -5.83 -1.27
N LEU A 58 -19.83 -5.56 -0.51
CA LEU A 58 -18.49 -5.40 -1.06
C LEU A 58 -17.95 -6.72 -1.61
N PRO A 59 -17.67 -6.83 -2.92
CA PRO A 59 -17.04 -8.02 -3.48
C PRO A 59 -15.59 -8.14 -2.98
N ILE A 60 -15.15 -9.38 -2.73
CA ILE A 60 -13.79 -9.72 -2.27
C ILE A 60 -12.71 -9.16 -3.22
N SER A 61 -13.03 -9.02 -4.51
CA SER A 61 -12.14 -8.42 -5.51
C SER A 61 -11.82 -6.95 -5.23
N ILE A 62 -12.77 -6.17 -4.72
CA ILE A 62 -12.54 -4.76 -4.37
C ILE A 62 -11.73 -4.68 -3.08
N VAL A 63 -12.02 -5.53 -2.09
CA VAL A 63 -11.30 -5.58 -0.81
C VAL A 63 -9.82 -5.92 -1.05
N LYS A 64 -9.53 -6.99 -1.80
CA LYS A 64 -8.14 -7.38 -2.06
C LYS A 64 -7.37 -6.32 -2.87
N MET A 65 -8.00 -5.71 -3.88
CA MET A 65 -7.38 -4.65 -4.68
C MET A 65 -7.03 -3.44 -3.80
N SER A 66 -7.94 -3.07 -2.88
CA SER A 66 -7.75 -1.96 -1.94
C SER A 66 -6.58 -2.24 -0.99
N ILE A 67 -6.50 -3.44 -0.41
CA ILE A 67 -5.40 -3.83 0.48
C ILE A 67 -4.07 -3.81 -0.26
N SER A 68 -3.97 -4.46 -1.42
CA SER A 68 -2.75 -4.51 -2.22
C SER A 68 -2.25 -3.10 -2.58
N TYR A 69 -3.17 -2.21 -2.95
CA TYR A 69 -2.85 -0.83 -3.27
C TYR A 69 -2.35 -0.05 -2.05
N ILE A 70 -3.05 -0.12 -0.91
CA ILE A 70 -2.66 0.58 0.32
C ILE A 70 -1.27 0.11 0.78
N LEU A 71 -0.99 -1.19 0.71
CA LEU A 71 0.31 -1.75 1.07
C LEU A 71 1.44 -1.21 0.19
N ILE A 72 1.28 -1.24 -1.13
CA ILE A 72 2.27 -0.71 -2.07
C ILE A 72 2.47 0.79 -1.85
N PHE A 73 1.38 1.52 -1.65
CA PHE A 73 1.41 2.96 -1.40
C PHE A 73 2.20 3.31 -0.14
N VAL A 74 1.90 2.65 0.97
CA VAL A 74 2.58 2.84 2.25
C VAL A 74 4.07 2.48 2.14
N ALA A 75 4.40 1.41 1.40
CA ALA A 75 5.80 1.03 1.18
C ALA A 75 6.58 2.12 0.43
N LEU A 76 6.01 2.67 -0.64
CA LEU A 76 6.61 3.77 -1.37
C LEU A 76 6.72 5.03 -0.51
N TYR A 77 5.69 5.35 0.29
CA TYR A 77 5.73 6.46 1.24
C TYR A 77 6.88 6.32 2.22
N TYR A 78 7.09 5.14 2.82
CA TYR A 78 8.20 4.91 3.74
C TYR A 78 9.55 4.97 3.05
N CYS A 79 9.67 4.47 1.83
CA CYS A 79 10.90 4.59 1.04
C CYS A 79 11.30 6.07 0.86
N VAL A 80 10.35 6.92 0.44
CA VAL A 80 10.58 8.37 0.30
C VAL A 80 10.86 9.03 1.65
N TYR A 81 10.16 8.61 2.71
CA TYR A 81 10.38 9.11 4.06
C TYR A 81 11.80 8.85 4.55
N PHE A 82 12.31 7.62 4.40
CA PHE A 82 13.66 7.28 4.83
C PHE A 82 14.73 7.88 3.91
N SER A 83 14.47 7.97 2.61
CA SER A 83 15.38 8.57 1.63
C SER A 83 15.50 10.09 1.78
N LEU A 84 14.40 10.82 1.65
CA LEU A 84 14.38 12.28 1.50
C LEU A 84 13.86 13.01 2.74
N GLY A 85 13.28 12.29 3.71
CA GLY A 85 12.72 12.85 4.94
C GLY A 85 11.24 13.25 4.83
N ILE A 86 10.69 13.71 5.95
CA ILE A 86 9.24 13.91 6.13
C ILE A 86 8.62 14.94 5.17
N LYS A 87 9.35 15.99 4.78
CA LYS A 87 8.82 17.05 3.90
C LYS A 87 8.51 16.48 2.52
N PHE A 88 9.46 15.76 1.91
CA PHE A 88 9.28 15.13 0.61
C PHE A 88 8.29 13.97 0.66
N ALA A 89 8.26 13.19 1.75
CA ALA A 89 7.26 12.14 1.92
C ALA A 89 5.82 12.68 1.90
N ARG A 90 5.57 13.86 2.50
CA ARG A 90 4.26 14.52 2.44
C ARG A 90 3.91 14.97 1.02
N ILE A 91 4.85 15.57 0.29
CA ILE A 91 4.63 15.98 -1.09
C ILE A 91 4.29 14.75 -1.95
N PHE A 92 5.06 13.67 -1.77
CA PHE A 92 4.85 12.42 -2.48
C PHE A 92 3.49 11.76 -2.16
N TYR A 93 3.04 11.83 -0.90
CA TYR A 93 1.70 11.41 -0.50
C TYR A 93 0.62 12.15 -1.30
N PHE A 94 0.72 13.48 -1.43
CA PHE A 94 -0.22 14.26 -2.23
C PHE A 94 -0.15 13.90 -3.72
N ILE A 95 1.04 13.75 -4.28
CA ILE A 95 1.21 13.39 -5.70
C ILE A 95 0.52 12.05 -5.99
N ILE A 96 0.78 11.01 -5.21
CA ILE A 96 0.15 9.71 -5.44
C ILE A 96 -1.36 9.77 -5.24
N PHE A 97 -1.85 10.52 -4.24
CA PHE A 97 -3.28 10.70 -4.05
C PHE A 97 -3.96 11.30 -5.29
N PHE A 98 -3.35 12.32 -5.91
CA PHE A 98 -3.85 12.89 -7.16
C PHE A 98 -3.72 11.93 -8.35
N VAL A 99 -2.61 11.19 -8.46
CA VAL A 99 -2.44 10.15 -9.49
C VAL A 99 -3.52 9.08 -9.34
N MET A 100 -3.91 8.73 -8.12
CA MET A 100 -4.96 7.76 -7.85
C MET A 100 -6.31 8.24 -8.37
N ILE A 101 -6.72 9.46 -7.99
CA ILE A 101 -7.97 10.07 -8.47
C ILE A 101 -7.95 10.16 -10.00
N GLY A 102 -6.82 10.62 -10.56
CA GLY A 102 -6.59 10.68 -12.00
C GLY A 102 -6.77 9.33 -12.67
N ALA A 103 -6.16 8.26 -12.16
CA ALA A 103 -6.27 6.92 -12.71
C ALA A 103 -7.71 6.39 -12.69
N PHE A 104 -8.48 6.63 -11.62
CA PHE A 104 -9.89 6.24 -11.57
C PHE A 104 -10.73 7.00 -12.61
N THR A 105 -10.55 8.32 -12.73
CA THR A 105 -11.27 9.12 -13.73
C THR A 105 -10.88 8.78 -15.17
N ILE A 106 -9.59 8.50 -15.44
CA ILE A 106 -9.08 8.14 -16.76
C ILE A 106 -9.57 6.76 -17.18
N ASN A 107 -9.66 5.80 -16.24
CA ASN A 107 -10.16 4.47 -16.52
C ASN A 107 -11.63 4.49 -16.96
N ASP A 108 -12.45 5.36 -16.36
CA ASP A 108 -13.84 5.58 -16.81
C ASP A 108 -13.93 6.26 -18.19
N ILE A 109 -13.00 7.15 -18.53
CA ILE A 109 -12.94 7.83 -19.84
C ILE A 109 -12.41 6.92 -20.96
N LEU A 110 -11.54 5.96 -20.63
CA LEU A 110 -10.92 5.02 -21.57
C LEU A 110 -11.67 3.69 -21.69
N LYS A 111 -12.77 3.49 -20.96
CA LYS A 111 -13.65 2.30 -21.10
C LYS A 111 -14.04 2.11 -22.58
N GLY A 112 -13.51 1.05 -23.20
CA GLY A 112 -13.83 0.65 -24.58
C GLY A 112 -12.85 1.10 -25.65
N LYS A 113 -11.76 1.81 -25.32
CA LYS A 113 -10.68 2.10 -26.28
C LYS A 113 -9.56 1.09 -26.10
N ALA A 114 -9.09 0.50 -27.20
CA ALA A 114 -7.96 -0.42 -27.19
C ALA A 114 -6.73 0.29 -26.63
N LEU A 115 -6.22 -0.18 -25.49
CA LEU A 115 -5.01 0.35 -24.90
C LEU A 115 -3.80 0.01 -25.80
N PRO A 116 -2.83 0.93 -25.94
CA PRO A 116 -1.65 0.66 -26.74
C PRO A 116 -0.85 -0.51 -26.17
N THR A 117 -0.16 -1.27 -27.03
CA THR A 117 0.42 -2.60 -26.73
C THR A 117 1.37 -2.63 -25.53
N TRP A 118 2.05 -1.52 -25.21
CA TRP A 118 2.91 -1.38 -24.03
C TRP A 118 2.13 -1.29 -22.69
N LEU A 119 0.84 -0.96 -22.72
CA LEU A 119 -0.08 -1.00 -21.57
C LEU A 119 -0.76 -2.37 -21.38
N SER A 120 -0.56 -3.34 -22.29
CA SER A 120 -1.15 -4.68 -22.16
C SER A 120 -0.70 -5.44 -20.90
N GLY A 121 0.49 -5.13 -20.38
CA GLY A 121 0.96 -5.65 -19.09
C GLY A 121 0.14 -5.12 -17.90
N ILE A 122 -0.33 -3.87 -17.98
CA ILE A 122 -1.19 -3.25 -16.98
C ILE A 122 -2.58 -3.86 -17.02
N GLU A 123 -3.13 -4.14 -18.21
CA GLU A 123 -4.40 -4.86 -18.36
C GLU A 123 -4.35 -6.27 -17.73
N ARG A 124 -3.28 -7.03 -17.98
CA ARG A 124 -3.10 -8.35 -17.36
C ARG A 124 -2.97 -8.28 -15.84
N PHE A 125 -2.32 -7.24 -15.32
CA PHE A 125 -2.21 -6.99 -13.89
C PHE A 125 -3.57 -6.62 -13.27
N ILE A 126 -4.35 -5.77 -13.95
CA ILE A 126 -5.73 -5.42 -13.55
C ILE A 126 -6.64 -6.66 -13.59
N ALA A 127 -6.51 -7.51 -14.61
CA ALA A 127 -7.25 -8.76 -14.71
C ALA A 127 -6.92 -9.74 -13.57
N LEU A 128 -5.65 -9.83 -13.17
CA LEU A 128 -5.22 -10.59 -11.98
C LEU A 128 -5.81 -10.02 -10.69
N LEU A 129 -5.88 -8.69 -10.56
CA LEU A 129 -6.52 -8.01 -9.43
C LEU A 129 -8.04 -8.23 -9.38
N GLN A 130 -8.70 -8.42 -10.52
CA GLN A 130 -10.14 -8.65 -10.59
C GLN A 130 -10.53 -10.13 -10.47
N SER A 131 -9.66 -11.05 -10.87
CA SER A 131 -9.93 -12.50 -10.88
C SER A 131 -10.03 -13.09 -9.47
N ASN A 132 -11.14 -13.76 -9.15
CA ASN A 132 -11.39 -14.37 -7.83
C ASN A 132 -10.93 -15.84 -7.71
N THR A 133 -10.18 -16.35 -8.67
CA THR A 133 -9.64 -17.73 -8.58
C THR A 133 -8.61 -17.86 -7.46
N ILE A 134 -8.51 -19.03 -6.85
CA ILE A 134 -7.52 -19.30 -5.79
C ILE A 134 -6.09 -19.05 -6.31
N THR A 135 -5.79 -19.51 -7.53
CA THR A 135 -4.47 -19.35 -8.17
C THR A 135 -4.10 -17.87 -8.36
N SER A 136 -5.02 -17.03 -8.87
CA SER A 136 -4.75 -15.60 -9.05
C SER A 136 -4.53 -14.88 -7.72
N ASN A 137 -5.25 -15.26 -6.67
CA ASN A 137 -5.09 -14.67 -5.34
C ASN A 137 -3.73 -15.02 -4.73
N ILE A 138 -3.24 -16.26 -4.89
CA ILE A 138 -1.91 -16.68 -4.43
C ILE A 138 -0.82 -15.92 -5.18
N ILE A 139 -0.91 -15.85 -6.51
CA ILE A 139 0.06 -15.11 -7.34
C ILE A 139 0.10 -13.63 -6.92
N LEU A 140 -1.06 -13.01 -6.71
CA LEU A 140 -1.14 -11.62 -6.27
C LEU A 140 -0.49 -11.42 -4.90
N ALA A 141 -0.77 -12.30 -3.93
CA ALA A 141 -0.19 -12.21 -2.60
C ALA A 141 1.34 -12.30 -2.64
N ILE A 142 1.89 -13.26 -3.41
CA ILE A 142 3.34 -13.41 -3.60
C ILE A 142 3.92 -12.15 -4.22
N LEU A 143 3.29 -11.61 -5.27
CA LEU A 143 3.78 -10.43 -5.97
C LEU A 143 3.81 -9.23 -5.02
N VAL A 144 2.73 -8.98 -4.26
CA VAL A 144 2.65 -7.88 -3.28
C VAL A 144 3.75 -8.03 -2.23
N ILE A 145 3.89 -9.20 -1.62
CA ILE A 145 4.91 -9.46 -0.60
C ILE A 145 6.32 -9.25 -1.17
N ALA A 146 6.60 -9.73 -2.38
CA ALA A 146 7.88 -9.54 -3.04
C ALA A 146 8.17 -8.06 -3.29
N THR A 147 7.20 -7.28 -3.79
CA THR A 147 7.37 -5.82 -3.93
C THR A 147 7.60 -5.12 -2.60
N LEU A 148 6.87 -5.50 -1.54
CA LEU A 148 7.07 -4.94 -0.21
C LEU A 148 8.47 -5.22 0.32
N ALA A 149 8.94 -6.47 0.20
CA ALA A 149 10.27 -6.88 0.63
C ALA A 149 11.37 -6.13 -0.14
N LEU A 150 11.21 -5.97 -1.45
CA LEU A 150 12.14 -5.24 -2.30
C LEU A 150 12.21 -3.77 -1.88
N ILE A 151 11.07 -3.09 -1.73
CA ILE A 151 11.01 -1.68 -1.32
C ILE A 151 11.56 -1.49 0.09
N ALA A 152 11.26 -2.40 1.02
CA ALA A 152 11.78 -2.37 2.38
C ALA A 152 13.31 -2.49 2.39
N THR A 153 13.86 -3.41 1.60
CA THR A 153 15.31 -3.62 1.46
C THR A 153 16.00 -2.38 0.90
N ILE A 154 15.45 -1.78 -0.16
CA ILE A 154 15.95 -0.51 -0.70
C ILE A 154 15.91 0.59 0.36
N SER A 155 14.82 0.68 1.11
CA SER A 155 14.66 1.68 2.18
C SER A 155 15.71 1.53 3.26
N VAL A 156 16.04 0.30 3.68
CA VAL A 156 17.11 0.01 4.64
C VAL A 156 18.46 0.46 4.10
N VAL A 157 18.82 0.05 2.88
CA VAL A 157 20.12 0.39 2.26
C VAL A 157 20.31 1.91 2.15
N ILE A 158 19.26 2.65 1.77
CA ILE A 158 19.31 4.11 1.69
C ILE A 158 19.47 4.72 3.09
N TYR A 159 18.72 4.23 4.07
CA TYR A 159 18.71 4.79 5.42
C TYR A 159 20.02 4.53 6.18
N GLU A 160 20.67 3.38 5.95
CA GLU A 160 21.97 3.07 6.54
C GLU A 160 23.09 3.96 6.00
N LYS A 161 23.07 4.28 4.70
CA LYS A 161 24.05 5.15 4.04
C LYS A 161 23.87 6.65 4.32
N LYS A 162 22.82 7.02 5.06
CA LYS A 162 22.51 8.42 5.34
C LYS A 162 23.35 8.89 6.53
N ASP A 163 24.27 9.81 6.24
CA ASP A 163 24.96 10.58 7.26
C ASP A 163 23.97 11.60 7.85
N PHE A 164 23.79 11.55 9.18
CA PHE A 164 22.91 12.43 9.93
C PHE A 164 23.70 13.53 10.63
#